data_AF-A0A3D0F6U7-F1
#
_entry.id   AF-A0A3D0F6U7-F1
#
_cell.length_a   1.000
_cell.length_b   1.000
_cell.length_c   1.000
_cell.angle_alpha   90.00
_cell.angle_beta   90.00
_cell.angle_gamma   90.00
#
_symmetry.space_group_name_H-M   'P 1'
#
loop_
_entity.id
_entity.type
_entity.pdbx_description
1 polymer ?
#
loop_
_entity_poly.entity_id
_entity_poly.type
_entity_poly.pdbx_seq_one_letter_code
_entity_poly.pdbx_strand_id
1 'polypeptide(L)'
;MKKLIFIIVIMHFTMNVNSLLSQNFEQLPTKLRDSLLIKIADRAVEKYGPEYNRGYLTPIVKFEGECKEGDHKGESYYTVTYLYDKTKELLDQDFSARVVILEKTGKAIGILFGNSHGYSIEDIEKKGKTVEKMPFITRKMPEKFKY
;
A
#
# COMPACT_ATOMS: atom_id res chain seq x y z
N MET A 1 31.72 -29.32 3.53
CA MET A 1 30.34 -29.84 3.42
C MET A 1 29.32 -29.05 4.24
N LYS A 2 29.53 -28.80 5.56
CA LYS A 2 28.58 -28.02 6.40
C LYS A 2 28.27 -26.59 5.89
N LYS A 3 29.27 -25.86 5.36
CA LYS A 3 29.07 -24.50 4.79
C LYS A 3 28.24 -24.51 3.50
N LEU A 4 28.35 -25.57 2.68
CA LEU A 4 27.56 -25.70 1.44
C LEU A 4 26.09 -25.98 1.75
N ILE A 5 25.82 -26.83 2.74
CA ILE A 5 24.45 -27.13 3.22
C ILE A 5 23.78 -25.85 3.75
N PHE A 6 24.51 -25.01 4.48
CA PHE A 6 23.98 -23.76 5.04
C PHE A 6 23.56 -22.75 3.96
N ILE A 7 24.33 -22.62 2.87
CA ILE A 7 24.00 -21.75 1.72
C ILE A 7 22.75 -22.25 0.99
N ILE A 8 22.62 -23.56 0.80
CA ILE A 8 21.46 -24.16 0.14
C ILE A 8 20.19 -23.95 0.97
N VAL A 9 20.26 -24.06 2.30
CA VAL A 9 19.11 -23.80 3.19
C VAL A 9 18.67 -22.32 3.15
N ILE A 10 19.63 -21.38 3.08
CA ILE A 10 19.32 -19.95 2.92
C ILE A 10 18.67 -19.66 1.56
N MET A 11 19.16 -20.25 0.46
CA MET A 11 18.54 -20.10 -0.86
C MET A 11 17.10 -20.62 -0.88
N HIS A 12 16.83 -21.80 -0.29
CA HIS A 12 15.46 -22.33 -0.19
C HIS A 12 14.55 -21.44 0.66
N PHE A 13 15.08 -20.80 1.72
CA PHE A 13 14.31 -19.86 2.53
C PHE A 13 13.99 -18.56 1.76
N THR A 14 14.91 -18.07 0.91
CA THR A 14 14.68 -16.88 0.07
C THR A 14 13.76 -17.13 -1.13
N MET A 15 13.61 -18.38 -1.60
CA MET A 15 12.68 -18.71 -2.69
C MET A 15 11.22 -18.84 -2.22
N ASN A 16 10.99 -19.15 -0.93
CA ASN A 16 9.64 -19.30 -0.37
C ASN A 16 8.99 -17.99 0.09
N VAL A 17 9.75 -16.91 0.29
CA VAL A 17 9.15 -15.60 0.66
C VAL A 17 8.38 -14.95 -0.49
N ASN A 18 8.70 -15.29 -1.74
CA ASN A 18 8.02 -14.76 -2.92
C ASN A 18 6.74 -15.55 -3.28
N SER A 19 6.63 -16.83 -2.91
CA SER A 19 5.44 -17.65 -3.19
C SER A 19 4.27 -17.39 -2.24
N LEU A 20 4.51 -16.71 -1.11
CA LEU A 20 3.48 -16.32 -0.14
C LEU A 20 2.59 -15.16 -0.61
N LEU A 21 2.89 -14.52 -1.75
CA LEU A 21 2.17 -13.33 -2.23
C LEU A 21 0.99 -13.65 -3.15
N SER A 22 0.90 -14.83 -3.74
CA SER A 22 -0.32 -15.27 -4.44
C SER A 22 -1.30 -15.93 -3.47
N GLN A 23 -1.72 -15.20 -2.43
CA GLN A 23 -2.79 -15.65 -1.56
C GLN A 23 -4.08 -14.98 -2.02
N ASN A 24 -5.07 -15.80 -2.38
CA ASN A 24 -6.43 -15.33 -2.50
C ASN A 24 -6.86 -14.83 -1.10
N PHE A 25 -7.00 -13.51 -0.96
CA PHE A 25 -7.29 -12.87 0.32
C PHE A 25 -8.72 -13.14 0.80
N GLU A 26 -9.65 -13.50 -0.08
CA GLU A 26 -11.02 -13.89 0.28
C GLU A 26 -11.05 -15.12 1.20
N GLN A 27 -10.13 -16.07 1.01
CA GLN A 27 -10.10 -17.32 1.77
C GLN A 27 -9.44 -17.20 3.15
N LEU A 28 -8.84 -16.05 3.46
CA LEU A 28 -8.11 -15.84 4.71
C LEU A 28 -9.02 -15.34 5.84
N PRO A 29 -8.77 -15.74 7.10
CA PRO A 29 -9.43 -15.12 8.25
C PRO A 29 -9.18 -13.60 8.26
N THR A 30 -10.24 -12.82 8.50
CA THR A 30 -10.22 -11.34 8.44
C THR A 30 -9.00 -10.70 9.11
N LYS A 31 -8.66 -11.12 10.34
CA LYS A 31 -7.53 -10.56 11.08
C LYS A 31 -6.17 -10.82 10.39
N LEU A 32 -5.99 -12.01 9.82
CA LEU A 32 -4.77 -12.37 9.08
C LEU A 32 -4.73 -11.63 7.74
N ARG A 33 -5.85 -11.62 7.02
CA ARG A 33 -6.03 -10.91 5.76
C ARG A 33 -5.66 -9.44 5.88
N ASP A 34 -6.27 -8.74 6.84
CA ASP A 34 -6.09 -7.30 7.03
C ASP A 34 -4.65 -6.98 7.44
N SER A 35 -4.04 -7.79 8.30
CA SER A 35 -2.62 -7.66 8.68
C SER A 35 -1.67 -7.78 7.48
N LEU A 36 -1.93 -8.73 6.58
CA LEU A 36 -1.13 -8.91 5.35
C LEU A 36 -1.34 -7.76 4.36
N LEU A 37 -2.58 -7.30 4.17
CA LEU A 37 -2.90 -6.15 3.31
C LEU A 37 -2.22 -4.87 3.81
N ILE A 38 -2.26 -4.61 5.13
CA ILE A 38 -1.56 -3.48 5.74
C ILE A 38 -0.05 -3.60 5.52
N LYS A 39 0.54 -4.79 5.70
CA LYS A 39 1.97 -5.00 5.45
C LYS A 39 2.37 -4.74 3.99
N ILE A 40 1.51 -5.08 3.03
CA ILE A 40 1.73 -4.76 1.61
C ILE A 40 1.65 -3.25 1.40
N ALA A 41 0.64 -2.60 1.97
CA ALA A 41 0.45 -1.16 1.89
C ALA A 41 1.59 -0.37 2.54
N ASP A 42 2.10 -0.81 3.69
CA ASP A 42 3.23 -0.18 4.40
C ASP A 42 4.47 -0.12 3.51
N ARG A 43 4.79 -1.22 2.81
CA ARG A 43 5.91 -1.25 1.86
C ARG A 43 5.71 -0.29 0.70
N ALA A 44 4.48 -0.17 0.20
CA ALA A 44 4.17 0.78 -0.87
C ALA A 44 4.32 2.22 -0.39
N VAL A 45 3.78 2.57 0.79
CA VAL A 45 3.89 3.92 1.36
C VAL A 45 5.35 4.24 1.68
N GLU A 46 6.10 3.34 2.30
CA GLU A 46 7.53 3.52 2.61
C GLU A 46 8.36 3.80 1.34
N LYS A 47 8.07 3.08 0.26
CA LYS A 47 8.76 3.21 -1.02
C LYS A 47 8.40 4.51 -1.75
N TYR A 48 7.11 4.84 -1.82
CA TYR A 48 6.62 5.89 -2.72
C TYR A 48 6.29 7.22 -2.04
N GLY A 49 6.08 7.26 -0.74
CA GLY A 49 5.71 8.48 -0.01
C GLY A 49 5.68 8.26 1.51
N PRO A 50 6.84 8.01 2.15
CA PRO A 50 6.91 7.53 3.53
C PRO A 50 6.27 8.48 4.54
N GLU A 51 6.34 9.79 4.28
CA GLU A 51 5.80 10.84 5.16
C GLU A 51 4.27 10.83 5.27
N TYR A 52 3.57 10.15 4.35
CA TYR A 52 2.12 9.99 4.39
C TYR A 52 1.64 8.91 5.37
N ASN A 53 2.52 8.05 5.88
CA ASN A 53 2.19 7.23 7.04
C ASN A 53 2.49 8.03 8.32
N ARG A 54 1.47 8.66 8.89
CA ARG A 54 1.61 9.50 10.08
C ARG A 54 1.73 8.72 11.38
N GLY A 55 1.34 7.44 11.38
CA GLY A 55 1.31 6.61 12.59
C GLY A 55 0.29 7.05 13.66
N TYR A 56 -0.60 8.00 13.35
CA TYR A 56 -1.60 8.48 14.31
C TYR A 56 -2.76 7.49 14.49
N LEU A 57 -3.15 6.80 13.43
CA LEU A 57 -4.36 5.98 13.35
C LEU A 57 -4.04 4.67 12.65
N THR A 58 -4.74 3.60 13.04
CA THR A 58 -4.67 2.31 12.36
C THR A 58 -5.21 2.43 10.94
N PRO A 59 -4.53 1.91 9.91
CA PRO A 59 -5.03 1.91 8.55
C PRO A 59 -6.36 1.14 8.42
N ILE A 60 -7.25 1.63 7.56
CA ILE A 60 -8.55 1.01 7.29
C ILE A 60 -8.43 0.13 6.05
N VAL A 61 -8.77 -1.15 6.20
CA VAL A 61 -8.87 -2.11 5.10
C VAL A 61 -10.31 -2.19 4.63
N LYS A 62 -10.55 -2.03 3.33
CA LYS A 62 -11.88 -2.11 2.73
C LYS A 62 -11.86 -2.93 1.45
N PHE A 63 -12.81 -3.85 1.32
CA PHE A 63 -13.08 -4.53 0.05
C PHE A 63 -13.92 -3.60 -0.85
N GLU A 64 -13.47 -3.37 -2.08
CA GLU A 64 -14.15 -2.46 -3.02
C GLU A 64 -14.94 -3.20 -4.11
N GLY A 65 -14.87 -4.54 -4.13
CA GLY A 65 -15.42 -5.35 -5.22
C GLY A 65 -14.48 -5.39 -6.42
N GLU A 66 -15.06 -5.50 -7.61
CA GLU A 66 -14.33 -5.65 -8.87
C GLU A 66 -13.98 -4.31 -9.51
N CYS A 67 -12.75 -4.23 -10.04
CA CYS A 67 -12.32 -3.17 -10.95
C CYS A 67 -13.26 -3.08 -12.16
N LYS A 68 -13.77 -1.89 -12.45
CA LYS A 68 -14.74 -1.67 -13.53
C LYS A 68 -14.07 -1.41 -14.88
N GLU A 69 -12.86 -0.88 -14.86
CA GLU A 69 -12.12 -0.39 -16.02
C GLU A 69 -10.62 -0.66 -15.87
N GLY A 70 -9.86 -0.45 -16.96
CA GLY A 70 -8.40 -0.65 -16.99
C GLY A 70 -7.97 -2.11 -17.17
N ASP A 71 -6.66 -2.34 -17.06
CA ASP A 71 -6.01 -3.64 -17.29
C ASP A 71 -6.48 -4.75 -16.35
N HIS A 72 -7.00 -4.37 -15.17
CA HIS A 72 -7.48 -5.29 -14.14
C HIS A 72 -9.01 -5.42 -14.11
N LYS A 73 -9.72 -5.03 -15.16
CA LYS A 73 -11.19 -5.12 -15.22
C LYS A 73 -11.69 -6.53 -14.88
N GLY A 74 -12.62 -6.61 -13.94
CA GLY A 74 -13.17 -7.86 -13.42
C GLY A 74 -12.35 -8.52 -12.32
N GLU A 75 -11.17 -7.98 -11.97
CA GLU A 75 -10.44 -8.42 -10.78
C GLU A 75 -10.94 -7.70 -9.53
N SER A 76 -11.15 -8.47 -8.47
CA SER A 76 -11.49 -7.96 -7.15
C SER A 76 -10.29 -7.29 -6.47
N TYR A 77 -10.54 -6.30 -5.62
CA TYR A 77 -9.47 -5.58 -4.92
C TYR A 77 -9.89 -5.03 -3.56
N TYR A 78 -8.86 -4.75 -2.76
CA TYR A 78 -8.95 -4.04 -1.49
C TYR A 78 -8.29 -2.67 -1.61
N THR A 79 -8.77 -1.74 -0.78
CA THR A 79 -8.04 -0.51 -0.46
C THR A 79 -7.54 -0.56 0.97
N VAL A 80 -6.33 -0.05 1.19
CA VAL A 80 -5.78 0.22 2.53
C VAL A 80 -5.59 1.73 2.64
N THR A 81 -6.37 2.36 3.53
CA THR A 81 -6.42 3.81 3.70
C THR A 81 -5.76 4.23 5.00
N TYR A 82 -4.72 5.05 4.90
CA TYR A 82 -4.05 5.72 6.02
C TYR A 82 -4.75 7.04 6.27
N LEU A 83 -5.22 7.24 7.49
CA LEU A 83 -5.84 8.49 7.91
C LEU A 83 -4.81 9.43 8.55
N TYR A 84 -5.13 10.71 8.58
CA TYR A 84 -4.37 11.72 9.32
C TYR A 84 -5.25 12.40 10.35
N ASP A 85 -4.61 13.09 11.28
CA ASP A 85 -5.26 13.87 12.31
C ASP A 85 -5.62 15.25 11.73
N LYS A 86 -6.90 15.41 11.36
CA LYS A 86 -7.42 16.64 10.76
C LYS A 86 -7.34 17.87 11.67
N THR A 87 -7.04 17.68 12.96
CA THR A 87 -6.80 18.78 13.91
C THR A 87 -5.36 19.31 13.83
N LYS A 88 -4.43 18.52 13.28
CA LYS A 88 -2.99 18.87 13.18
C LYS A 88 -2.59 19.35 11.80
N GLU A 89 -3.20 18.78 10.77
CA GLU A 89 -2.86 19.06 9.38
C GLU A 89 -4.11 18.98 8.50
N LEU A 90 -4.01 19.54 7.30
CA LEU A 90 -5.08 19.50 6.30
C LEU A 90 -4.50 19.08 4.96
N LEU A 91 -5.10 18.05 4.36
CA LEU A 91 -4.78 17.54 3.05
C LEU A 91 -5.95 17.79 2.09
N ASP A 92 -5.73 17.60 0.79
CA ASP A 92 -6.80 17.73 -0.21
C ASP A 92 -7.86 16.64 -0.07
N GLN A 93 -7.41 15.44 0.31
CA GLN A 93 -8.26 14.28 0.56
C GLN A 93 -8.54 14.14 2.06
N ASP A 94 -9.54 13.31 2.38
CA ASP A 94 -9.88 12.95 3.75
C ASP A 94 -8.98 11.85 4.36
N PHE A 95 -7.97 11.40 3.61
CA PHE A 95 -6.93 10.44 3.99
C PHE A 95 -5.53 10.97 3.61
N SER A 96 -4.48 10.39 4.20
CA SER A 96 -3.08 10.69 3.86
C SER A 96 -2.54 9.82 2.74
N ALA A 97 -2.85 8.52 2.73
CA ALA A 97 -2.54 7.64 1.61
C ALA A 97 -3.62 6.58 1.44
N ARG A 98 -3.82 6.12 0.21
CA ARG A 98 -4.68 4.98 -0.12
C ARG A 98 -3.96 4.09 -1.13
N VAL A 99 -3.74 2.84 -0.77
CA VAL A 99 -3.10 1.83 -1.62
C VAL A 99 -4.17 0.88 -2.15
N VAL A 100 -4.11 0.58 -3.45
CA VAL A 100 -4.99 -0.37 -4.14
C VAL A 100 -4.24 -1.69 -4.29
N ILE A 101 -4.84 -2.79 -3.80
CA ILE A 101 -4.22 -4.12 -3.75
C ILE A 101 -5.18 -5.14 -4.34
N LEU A 102 -4.74 -5.91 -5.35
CA LEU A 102 -5.54 -6.96 -5.96
C LEU A 102 -5.79 -8.12 -4.98
N GLU A 103 -7.03 -8.60 -4.95
CA GLU A 103 -7.51 -9.61 -3.99
C GLU A 103 -6.92 -11.00 -4.22
N LYS A 104 -6.62 -11.39 -5.46
CA LYS A 104 -6.07 -12.72 -5.76
C LYS A 104 -4.55 -12.80 -5.64
N THR A 105 -3.87 -11.72 -5.98
CA THR A 105 -2.41 -11.70 -6.18
C THR A 105 -1.66 -10.91 -5.12
N GLY A 106 -2.35 -10.17 -4.25
CA GLY A 106 -1.73 -9.28 -3.26
C GLY A 106 -0.87 -8.18 -3.86
N LYS A 107 -0.96 -7.95 -5.18
CA LYS A 107 -0.16 -6.95 -5.86
C LYS A 107 -0.73 -5.56 -5.58
N ALA A 108 0.11 -4.67 -5.06
CA ALA A 108 -0.22 -3.25 -5.00
C ALA A 108 -0.08 -2.65 -6.41
N ILE A 109 -1.18 -2.14 -6.96
CA ILE A 109 -1.22 -1.63 -8.35
C ILE A 109 -1.19 -0.11 -8.43
N GLY A 110 -1.59 0.57 -7.36
CA GLY A 110 -1.58 2.03 -7.30
C GLY A 110 -1.58 2.57 -5.88
N ILE A 111 -1.12 3.81 -5.75
CA ILE A 111 -1.15 4.59 -4.51
C ILE A 111 -1.61 6.02 -4.82
N LEU A 112 -2.59 6.50 -4.06
CA LEU A 112 -3.08 7.88 -4.07
C LEU A 112 -2.72 8.54 -2.74
N PHE A 113 -2.17 9.74 -2.79
CA PHE A 113 -1.76 10.51 -1.62
C PHE A 113 -2.77 11.60 -1.31
N GLY A 114 -2.74 12.09 -0.08
CA GLY A 114 -3.69 13.07 0.43
C GLY A 114 -3.59 14.43 -0.26
N ASN A 115 -2.53 14.71 -1.00
CA ASN A 115 -2.36 15.90 -1.85
C ASN A 115 -2.94 15.70 -3.27
N SER A 116 -3.83 14.71 -3.46
CA SER A 116 -4.46 14.36 -4.75
C SER A 116 -3.52 13.89 -5.87
N HIS A 117 -2.24 13.65 -5.57
CA HIS A 117 -1.30 13.05 -6.51
C HIS A 117 -1.18 11.56 -6.23
N GLY A 118 -0.79 10.77 -7.23
CA GLY A 118 -0.65 9.34 -7.07
C GLY A 118 0.29 8.74 -8.09
N TYR A 119 0.65 7.48 -7.85
CA TYR A 119 1.46 6.68 -8.75
C TYR A 119 0.70 5.42 -9.16
N SER A 120 0.77 5.11 -10.46
CA SER A 120 0.58 3.75 -10.96
C SER A 120 1.85 2.96 -10.61
N ILE A 121 1.76 2.15 -9.55
CA ILE A 121 2.88 1.31 -9.08
C ILE A 121 3.25 0.32 -10.17
N GLU A 122 2.24 -0.25 -10.82
CA GLU A 122 2.45 -1.23 -11.87
C GLU A 122 3.21 -0.65 -13.07
N ASP A 123 2.88 0.56 -13.51
CA ASP A 123 3.59 1.20 -14.63
C ASP A 123 5.06 1.49 -14.29
N ILE A 124 5.32 1.92 -13.04
CA ILE A 124 6.67 2.19 -12.57
C ILE A 124 7.50 0.91 -12.60
N GLU A 125 6.95 -0.18 -12.07
CA GLU A 125 7.62 -1.49 -12.00
C GLU A 125 7.81 -2.11 -13.40
N LYS A 126 6.79 -2.09 -14.26
CA LYS A 126 6.89 -2.56 -15.65
C LYS A 126 7.99 -1.84 -16.42
N LYS A 127 8.15 -0.53 -16.21
CA LYS A 127 9.15 0.30 -16.91
C LYS A 127 10.52 0.29 -16.23
N GLY A 128 10.68 -0.40 -15.10
CA GLY A 128 11.93 -0.41 -14.32
C GLY A 128 12.36 0.99 -13.86
N LYS A 129 11.41 1.92 -13.70
CA LYS A 129 11.72 3.31 -13.36
C LYS A 129 11.95 3.45 -11.87
N THR A 130 12.98 4.18 -11.48
CA THR A 130 13.03 4.80 -10.16
C THR A 130 12.19 6.07 -10.21
N VAL A 131 11.30 6.25 -9.24
CA VAL A 131 10.57 7.51 -9.05
C VAL A 131 11.06 8.18 -7.78
N GLU A 132 11.03 9.51 -7.77
CA GLU A 132 11.18 10.26 -6.54
C GLU A 132 10.01 9.95 -5.60
N LYS A 133 10.27 10.04 -4.30
CA LYS A 133 9.24 9.90 -3.28
C LYS A 133 8.29 11.10 -3.36
N MET A 134 6.99 10.87 -3.24
CA MET A 134 6.01 11.94 -3.18
C MET A 134 6.29 12.82 -1.96
N PRO A 135 6.56 14.13 -2.15
CA PRO A 135 6.76 15.04 -1.04
C PRO A 135 5.46 15.22 -0.26
N PHE A 136 5.55 15.28 1.07
CA PHE A 136 4.39 15.60 1.89
C PHE A 136 4.08 17.09 1.86
N ILE A 137 2.92 17.42 1.30
CA ILE A 137 2.46 18.81 1.18
C ILE A 137 1.10 18.93 1.85
N THR A 138 1.02 19.79 2.85
CA THR A 138 -0.22 20.16 3.54
C THR A 138 -0.75 21.48 3.00
N ARG A 139 -2.07 21.66 3.07
CA ARG A 139 -2.68 22.98 2.95
C ARG A 139 -2.39 23.76 4.24
N LYS A 140 -2.10 25.05 4.10
CA LYS A 140 -2.20 25.95 5.27
C LYS A 140 -3.64 25.93 5.75
N MET A 141 -3.85 25.57 7.02
CA MET A 141 -5.17 25.71 7.63
C MET A 141 -5.60 27.18 7.54
N PRO A 142 -6.81 27.49 7.05
CA PRO A 142 -7.33 28.85 7.12
C PRO A 142 -7.34 29.29 8.58
N GLU A 143 -6.81 30.48 8.89
CA GLU A 143 -6.70 31.00 10.26
C GLU A 143 -8.04 31.03 11.02
N LYS A 144 -9.16 30.98 10.30
CA LYS A 144 -10.54 31.03 10.83
C LYS A 144 -11.02 29.77 11.56
N PHE A 145 -10.21 28.71 11.68
CA PHE A 145 -10.58 27.49 12.41
C PHE A 145 -9.76 27.24 13.68
N LYS A 146 -8.99 28.23 14.14
CA LYS A 146 -8.38 28.20 15.48
C LYS A 146 -9.43 28.65 16.51
N TYR A 147 -10.15 27.70 17.10
CA TYR A 147 -11.02 27.92 18.25
C TYR A 147 -10.55 27.08 19.43
#